data_AF-A0A183K921-F1
#
_entry.id   AF-A0A183K921-F1
#
_cell.length_a   1.000
_cell.length_b   1.000
_cell.length_c   1.000
_cell.angle_alpha   90.00
_cell.angle_beta   90.00
_cell.angle_gamma   90.00
#
_symmetry.space_group_name_H-M   'P 1'
#
loop_
_entity.id
_entity.type
_entity.pdbx_description
1 polymer ?
#
loop_
_entity_poly.entity_id
_entity_poly.type
_entity_poly.pdbx_seq_one_letter_code
_entity_poly.pdbx_strand_id
1 'polypeptide(L)'
;MEQMDVHSISEALEDYLEWFEIWSVTKNDAKGDKIVAHFLTFIGKEAYSLLKTLAYPEKPISLPYATLKQLLLNYDARTACINCEALNELDIQSMKISNTLLSRHNEIQSQINQTCARLSVIPILVSYYNSNTYNYYTTATEKAVRQETVKKPISHNEETGSEI
;
A
#
# COMPACT_ATOMS: atom_id res chain seq x y z
N MET A 1 12.57 -20.87 -11.87
CA MET A 1 13.17 -20.23 -13.04
C MET A 1 13.95 -19.05 -12.47
N GLU A 2 15.26 -19.18 -12.37
CA GLU A 2 16.13 -18.18 -11.73
C GLU A 2 16.12 -16.90 -12.58
N GLN A 3 15.69 -15.78 -12.00
CA GLN A 3 15.91 -14.47 -12.60
C GLN A 3 17.41 -14.20 -12.48
N MET A 4 18.12 -14.16 -13.61
CA MET A 4 19.49 -13.68 -13.62
C MET A 4 19.47 -12.22 -13.17
N ASP A 5 20.18 -11.96 -12.07
CA ASP A 5 20.37 -10.61 -11.55
C ASP A 5 21.01 -9.76 -12.65
N VAL A 6 20.35 -8.67 -13.02
CA VAL A 6 20.81 -7.77 -14.08
C VAL A 6 22.14 -7.13 -13.69
N HIS A 7 22.44 -7.02 -12.40
CA HIS A 7 23.74 -6.59 -11.92
C HIS A 7 24.86 -7.58 -12.29
N SER A 8 24.54 -8.88 -12.31
CA SER A 8 25.50 -9.96 -12.55
C SER A 8 25.89 -10.11 -14.04
N ILE A 9 25.04 -9.66 -14.96
CA ILE A 9 25.35 -9.61 -16.41
C ILE A 9 26.29 -8.43 -16.73
N SER A 10 26.13 -7.32 -16.02
CA SER A 10 26.93 -6.10 -16.18
C SER A 10 28.38 -6.31 -15.82
N GLU A 11 28.61 -6.85 -14.62
CA GLU A 11 29.95 -7.15 -14.10
C GLU A 11 30.68 -8.17 -15.01
N ALA A 12 29.97 -9.21 -15.47
CA ALA A 12 30.53 -10.20 -16.39
C ALA A 12 30.94 -9.62 -17.75
N LEU A 13 30.23 -8.60 -18.25
CA LEU A 13 30.57 -7.92 -19.50
C LEU A 13 31.80 -7.02 -19.34
N GLU A 14 31.91 -6.32 -18.21
CA GLU A 14 33.08 -5.49 -17.90
C GLU A 14 34.35 -6.33 -17.77
N ASP A 15 34.32 -7.41 -17.00
CA ASP A 15 35.42 -8.36 -16.84
C ASP A 15 35.86 -8.97 -18.18
N TYR A 16 34.88 -9.32 -19.01
CA TYR A 16 35.15 -9.85 -20.36
C TYR A 16 35.84 -8.82 -21.26
N LEU A 17 35.42 -7.56 -21.21
CA LEU A 17 36.02 -6.48 -21.99
C LEU A 17 37.45 -6.18 -21.51
N GLU A 18 37.68 -6.18 -20.20
CA GLU A 18 39.02 -6.05 -19.62
C GLU A 18 39.93 -7.20 -20.09
N TRP A 19 39.42 -8.44 -20.06
CA TRP A 19 40.18 -9.58 -20.53
C TRP A 19 40.52 -9.49 -22.02
N PHE A 20 39.61 -8.99 -22.85
CA PHE A 20 39.89 -8.70 -24.26
C PHE A 20 40.99 -7.64 -24.41
N GLU A 21 40.97 -6.57 -23.61
CA GLU A 21 42.01 -5.53 -23.63
C GLU A 21 43.38 -6.10 -23.28
N ILE A 22 43.48 -6.91 -22.21
CA ILE A 22 44.70 -7.62 -21.83
C ILE A 22 45.18 -8.52 -22.97
N TRP A 23 44.28 -9.34 -23.52
CA TRP A 23 44.60 -10.22 -24.64
C TRP A 23 45.12 -9.44 -25.86
N SER A 24 44.48 -8.31 -26.19
CA SER A 24 44.86 -7.47 -27.33
C SER A 24 46.25 -6.85 -27.18
N VAL A 25 46.67 -6.51 -25.96
CA VAL A 25 48.01 -5.99 -25.66
C VAL A 25 49.09 -7.04 -25.89
N THR A 26 48.81 -8.32 -25.60
CA THR A 26 49.76 -9.42 -25.85
C THR A 26 49.93 -9.75 -27.35
N LYS A 27 48.97 -9.33 -28.18
CA LYS A 27 48.98 -9.49 -29.62
C LYS A 27 49.71 -8.30 -30.28
N ASN A 28 51.02 -8.46 -30.49
CA ASN A 28 51.90 -7.44 -31.10
C ASN A 28 51.43 -6.91 -32.47
N ASP A 29 50.54 -7.62 -33.17
CA ASP A 29 50.00 -7.28 -34.49
C ASP A 29 48.64 -6.54 -34.45
N ALA A 30 47.99 -6.43 -33.28
CA ALA A 30 46.63 -5.89 -33.13
C ALA A 30 46.59 -4.37 -32.81
N LYS A 31 47.54 -3.58 -33.32
CA LYS A 31 47.52 -2.11 -33.15
C LYS A 31 46.57 -1.41 -34.13
N GLY A 32 45.88 -0.37 -33.66
CA GLY A 32 45.02 0.49 -34.49
C GLY A 32 43.81 -0.24 -35.05
N ASP A 33 43.47 -0.03 -36.32
CA ASP A 33 42.28 -0.55 -37.01
C ASP A 33 42.10 -2.08 -36.91
N LYS A 34 43.20 -2.82 -36.67
CA LYS A 34 43.18 -4.27 -36.49
C LYS A 34 42.50 -4.69 -35.20
N ILE A 35 42.48 -3.86 -34.15
CA ILE A 35 41.83 -4.19 -32.88
C ILE A 35 40.32 -4.33 -33.05
N VAL A 36 39.72 -3.47 -33.88
CA VAL A 36 38.27 -3.49 -34.17
C VAL A 36 37.91 -4.79 -34.87
N ALA A 37 38.68 -5.20 -35.88
CA ALA A 37 38.45 -6.46 -36.58
C ALA A 37 38.56 -7.68 -35.65
N HIS A 38 39.57 -7.71 -34.78
CA HIS A 38 39.71 -8.75 -33.77
C HIS A 38 38.53 -8.77 -32.80
N PHE A 39 38.14 -7.60 -32.29
CA PHE A 39 37.00 -7.46 -31.39
C PHE A 39 35.72 -8.00 -32.02
N LEU A 40 35.38 -7.57 -33.24
CA LEU A 40 34.16 -7.99 -33.94
C LEU A 40 34.15 -9.50 -34.27
N THR A 41 35.33 -10.11 -34.43
CA THR A 41 35.46 -11.57 -34.60
C THR A 41 35.27 -12.31 -33.27
N PHE A 42 35.70 -11.69 -32.17
CA PHE A 42 35.76 -12.30 -30.85
C PHE A 42 34.41 -12.32 -30.11
N ILE A 43 33.63 -11.23 -30.20
CA ILE A 43 32.38 -11.05 -29.46
C ILE A 43 31.23 -11.98 -29.86
N GLY A 44 31.38 -12.75 -30.94
CA GLY A 44 30.34 -13.64 -31.44
C GLY A 44 29.21 -12.92 -32.20
N LYS A 45 28.25 -13.71 -32.70
CA LYS A 45 27.22 -13.24 -33.65
C LYS A 45 26.18 -12.35 -32.97
N GLU A 46 25.80 -12.68 -31.75
CA GLU A 46 24.74 -12.03 -30.98
C GLU A 46 25.15 -10.60 -30.62
N ALA A 47 26.32 -10.44 -30.00
CA ALA A 47 26.88 -9.13 -29.67
C ALA A 47 27.16 -8.30 -30.93
N TYR A 48 27.64 -8.92 -32.02
CA TYR A 48 27.80 -8.22 -33.30
C TYR A 48 26.47 -7.73 -33.89
N SER A 49 25.42 -8.54 -33.79
CA SER A 49 24.09 -8.15 -34.26
C SER A 49 23.51 -7.01 -33.42
N LEU A 50 23.77 -7.00 -32.12
CA LEU A 50 23.43 -5.89 -31.24
C LEU A 50 24.20 -4.62 -31.63
N LEU A 51 25.53 -4.72 -31.81
CA LEU A 51 26.36 -3.59 -32.27
C LEU A 51 25.88 -3.01 -33.59
N LYS A 52 25.41 -3.83 -34.53
CA LYS A 52 24.81 -3.34 -35.78
C LYS A 52 23.61 -2.43 -35.56
N THR A 53 22.76 -2.76 -34.60
CA THR A 53 21.60 -1.95 -34.23
C THR A 53 22.05 -0.67 -33.52
N LEU A 54 22.99 -0.78 -32.59
CA LEU A 54 23.46 0.35 -31.78
C LEU A 54 24.31 1.36 -32.56
N ALA A 55 25.08 0.89 -33.55
CA ALA A 55 25.96 1.72 -34.36
C ALA A 55 25.26 2.42 -35.53
N TYR A 56 23.98 2.12 -35.80
CA TYR A 56 23.27 2.69 -36.95
C TYR A 56 23.22 4.22 -36.88
N PRO A 57 23.51 4.96 -37.98
CA PRO A 57 23.66 4.50 -39.37
C PRO A 57 25.07 4.03 -39.77
N GLU A 58 26.04 4.13 -38.88
CA GLU A 58 27.42 3.75 -39.12
C GLU A 58 27.60 2.22 -39.09
N LYS A 59 28.71 1.73 -39.66
CA LYS A 59 29.05 0.31 -39.62
C LYS A 59 29.96 0.05 -38.42
N PRO A 60 29.76 -1.04 -37.65
CA PRO A 60 30.62 -1.33 -36.50
C PRO A 60 32.12 -1.37 -36.83
N ILE A 61 32.50 -1.84 -38.02
CA ILE A 61 33.90 -1.89 -38.47
C ILE A 61 34.53 -0.52 -38.72
N SER A 62 33.70 0.52 -38.93
CA SER A 62 34.15 1.89 -39.16
C SER A 62 34.30 2.68 -37.86
N LEU A 63 33.80 2.14 -36.74
CA LEU A 63 33.85 2.78 -35.45
C LEU A 63 35.13 2.42 -34.69
N PRO A 64 35.72 3.36 -33.93
CA PRO A 64 36.79 3.05 -33.00
C PRO A 64 36.32 2.03 -31.94
N TYR A 65 37.25 1.19 -31.46
CA TYR A 65 36.97 0.23 -30.39
C TYR A 65 36.38 0.91 -29.14
N ALA A 66 36.88 2.08 -28.76
CA ALA A 66 36.36 2.83 -27.63
C ALA A 66 34.85 3.13 -27.76
N THR A 67 34.39 3.48 -28.97
CA THR A 67 32.97 3.71 -29.25
C THR A 67 32.18 2.41 -29.16
N LEU A 68 32.70 1.30 -29.70
CA LEU A 68 32.03 0.00 -29.63
C LEU A 68 31.91 -0.51 -28.19
N LYS A 69 32.97 -0.35 -27.38
CA LYS A 69 32.98 -0.68 -25.94
C LYS A 69 31.90 0.11 -25.21
N GLN A 70 31.84 1.42 -25.42
CA GLN A 70 30.83 2.29 -24.81
C GLN A 70 29.41 1.90 -25.23
N LEU A 71 29.17 1.56 -26.50
CA LEU A 71 27.83 1.13 -26.94
C LEU A 71 27.35 -0.12 -26.20
N LEU A 72 28.23 -1.09 -25.98
CA LEU A 72 27.89 -2.32 -25.25
C LEU A 72 27.63 -2.05 -23.76
N LEU A 73 28.51 -1.30 -23.09
CA LEU A 73 28.34 -0.93 -21.68
C LEU A 73 27.06 -0.11 -21.45
N ASN A 74 26.78 0.85 -22.35
CA ASN A 74 25.58 1.67 -22.25
C ASN A 74 24.30 0.87 -22.48
N TYR A 75 24.31 -0.12 -23.37
CA TYR A 75 23.15 -0.97 -23.60
C TYR A 75 22.80 -1.79 -22.36
N ASP A 76 23.82 -2.34 -21.70
CA ASP A 76 23.67 -3.11 -20.49
C ASP A 76 23.17 -2.25 -19.32
N ALA A 77 23.79 -1.09 -19.09
CA ALA A 77 23.34 -0.12 -18.10
C ALA A 77 21.91 0.39 -18.37
N ARG A 78 21.53 0.60 -19.64
CA ARG A 78 20.17 1.02 -20.02
C ARG A 78 19.15 -0.09 -19.76
N THR A 79 19.51 -1.34 -20.04
CA THR A 79 18.64 -2.49 -19.76
C THR A 79 18.45 -2.68 -18.26
N ALA A 80 19.50 -2.48 -17.47
CA ALA A 80 19.42 -2.41 -16.01
C ALA A 80 18.50 -1.28 -15.53
N CYS A 81 18.70 -0.06 -16.06
CA CYS A 81 17.95 1.13 -15.64
C CYS A 81 16.45 1.04 -15.95
N ILE A 82 16.06 0.52 -17.11
CA ILE A 82 14.63 0.35 -17.47
C ILE A 82 13.92 -0.56 -16.44
N ASN A 83 14.60 -1.60 -15.96
CA ASN A 83 14.06 -2.45 -14.91
C ASN A 83 13.98 -1.71 -13.56
N CYS A 84 14.97 -0.88 -13.22
CA CYS A 84 14.93 -0.05 -12.01
C CYS A 84 13.79 0.98 -12.03
N GLU A 85 13.55 1.65 -13.16
CA GLU A 85 12.44 2.60 -13.32
C GLU A 85 11.08 1.90 -13.17
N ALA A 86 10.93 0.72 -13.78
CA ALA A 86 9.70 -0.07 -13.65
C ALA A 86 9.47 -0.57 -12.21
N LEU A 87 10.53 -1.02 -11.51
CA LEU A 87 10.45 -1.41 -10.10
C LEU A 87 10.08 -0.21 -9.20
N ASN A 88 10.69 0.95 -9.43
CA ASN A 88 10.39 2.17 -8.69
C ASN A 88 8.93 2.62 -8.89
N GLU A 89 8.40 2.56 -10.11
CA GLU A 89 6.99 2.87 -10.37
C GLU A 89 6.06 1.90 -9.63
N LEU A 90 6.36 0.59 -9.66
CA LEU A 90 5.59 -0.41 -8.92
C LEU A 90 5.62 -0.18 -7.42
N ASP A 91 6.77 0.20 -6.85
CA ASP A 91 6.90 0.53 -5.43
C ASP A 91 6.10 1.77 -5.04
N ILE A 92 6.12 2.81 -5.87
CA ILE A 92 5.30 4.01 -5.68
C ILE A 92 3.80 3.65 -5.70
N GLN A 93 3.38 2.80 -6.64
CA GLN A 93 1.99 2.35 -6.72
C GLN A 93 1.58 1.49 -5.52
N SER A 94 2.46 0.58 -5.08
CA SER A 94 2.27 -0.26 -3.90
C SER A 94 2.11 0.58 -2.63
N MET A 95 2.95 1.61 -2.45
CA MET A 95 2.84 2.54 -1.33
C MET A 95 1.53 3.33 -1.35
N LYS A 96 1.09 3.81 -2.53
CA LYS A 96 -0.21 4.50 -2.69
C LYS A 96 -1.39 3.61 -2.31
N ILE A 97 -1.37 2.35 -2.75
CA ILE A 97 -2.41 1.36 -2.41
C ILE A 97 -2.42 1.12 -0.90
N SER A 98 -1.25 0.90 -0.29
CA SER A 98 -1.12 0.65 1.15
C SER A 98 -1.67 1.81 1.99
N ASN A 99 -1.34 3.05 1.64
CA ASN A 99 -1.85 4.23 2.34
C ASN A 99 -3.36 4.39 2.18
N THR A 100 -3.90 4.08 1.01
CA THR A 100 -5.35 4.11 0.76
C THR A 100 -6.07 3.07 1.61
N LEU A 101 -5.54 1.85 1.69
CA LEU A 101 -6.10 0.77 2.51
C LEU A 101 -6.03 1.12 4.00
N LEU A 102 -4.92 1.68 4.47
CA LEU A 102 -4.76 2.11 5.85
C LEU A 102 -5.74 3.23 6.23
N SER A 103 -5.92 4.21 5.35
CA SER A 103 -6.91 5.28 5.55
C SER A 103 -8.33 4.73 5.66
N ARG A 104 -8.70 3.81 4.75
CA ARG A 104 -10.02 3.14 4.80
C ARG A 104 -10.19 2.33 6.07
N HIS A 105 -9.16 1.62 6.52
CA HIS A 105 -9.20 0.87 7.77
C HIS A 105 -9.45 1.79 8.96
N ASN A 106 -8.71 2.91 9.06
CA ASN A 106 -8.87 3.88 10.14
C ASN A 106 -10.27 4.53 10.13
N GLU A 107 -10.80 4.82 8.95
CA GLU A 107 -12.16 5.36 8.81
C GLU A 107 -13.21 4.36 9.27
N ILE A 108 -13.10 3.09 8.86
CA ILE A 108 -13.98 2.01 9.33
C ILE A 108 -13.88 1.86 10.85
N GLN A 109 -12.67 1.88 11.43
CA GLN A 109 -12.49 1.82 12.89
C GLN A 109 -13.17 3.00 13.60
N SER A 110 -13.05 4.21 13.06
CA SER A 110 -13.72 5.39 13.59
C SER A 110 -15.25 5.26 13.54
N GLN A 111 -15.80 4.78 12.42
CA GLN A 111 -17.24 4.56 12.27
C GLN A 111 -17.77 3.47 13.22
N ILE A 112 -17.03 2.38 13.40
CA ILE A 112 -17.37 1.33 14.37
C ILE A 112 -17.39 1.92 15.78
N ASN A 113 -16.35 2.65 16.18
CA ASN A 113 -16.27 3.27 17.50
C ASN A 113 -17.42 4.25 17.77
N GLN A 114 -17.76 5.10 16.79
CA GLN A 114 -18.91 6.01 16.88
C GLN A 114 -20.24 5.25 16.99
N THR A 115 -20.40 4.16 16.23
CA THR A 115 -21.63 3.35 16.24
C THR A 115 -21.78 2.62 17.57
N CYS A 116 -20.72 2.02 18.10
CA CYS A 116 -20.71 1.39 19.42
C CYS A 116 -21.04 2.38 20.53
N ALA A 117 -20.47 3.59 20.49
CA ALA A 117 -20.79 4.65 21.45
C ALA A 117 -22.28 5.04 21.38
N ARG A 118 -22.84 5.22 20.19
CA ARG A 118 -24.27 5.53 20.01
C ARG A 118 -25.18 4.42 20.54
N LEU A 119 -24.87 3.16 20.24
CA LEU A 119 -25.66 2.01 20.71
C LEU A 119 -25.61 1.88 22.24
N SER A 120 -24.49 2.21 22.89
CA SER A 120 -24.35 2.15 24.35
C SER A 120 -25.27 3.12 25.10
N VAL A 121 -25.69 4.22 24.46
CA VAL A 121 -26.55 5.25 25.06
C VAL A 121 -28.05 4.90 24.96
N ILE A 122 -28.42 4.01 24.04
CA ILE A 122 -29.82 3.63 23.80
C ILE A 122 -30.50 3.03 25.06
N PRO A 123 -29.91 2.07 25.80
CA PRO A 123 -30.53 1.52 27.02
C PRO A 123 -30.71 2.57 28.12
N ILE A 124 -29.79 3.53 28.22
CA ILE A 124 -29.85 4.63 29.20
C ILE A 124 -31.01 5.57 28.84
N LEU A 125 -31.16 5.94 27.58
CA LEU A 125 -32.28 6.77 27.14
C LEU A 125 -33.61 6.05 27.33
N VAL A 126 -33.70 4.77 26.94
CA VAL A 126 -34.93 3.97 27.10
C VAL A 126 -35.34 3.87 28.58
N SER A 127 -34.39 3.60 29.49
CA SER A 127 -34.67 3.54 30.94
C SER A 127 -35.04 4.89 31.53
N TYR A 128 -34.40 5.98 31.09
CA TYR A 128 -34.73 7.35 31.48
C TYR A 128 -36.17 7.74 31.05
N TYR A 129 -36.53 7.48 29.79
CA TYR A 129 -37.88 7.75 29.27
C TYR A 129 -38.93 6.90 29.99
N ASN A 130 -38.68 5.61 30.23
CA ASN A 130 -39.61 4.74 30.95
C ASN A 130 -39.80 5.19 32.41
N SER A 131 -38.74 5.61 33.11
CA SER A 131 -38.83 6.09 34.49
C SER A 131 -39.61 7.39 34.61
N ASN A 132 -39.42 8.34 33.69
CA ASN A 132 -40.18 9.58 33.68
C ASN A 132 -41.67 9.35 33.37
N THR A 133 -41.95 8.42 32.47
CA THR A 133 -43.32 8.02 32.14
C THR A 133 -44.01 7.39 33.35
N TYR A 134 -43.34 6.48 34.05
CA TYR A 134 -43.82 5.87 35.29
C TYR A 134 -44.08 6.93 36.37
N ASN A 135 -43.13 7.85 36.61
CA ASN A 135 -43.28 8.92 37.59
C ASN A 135 -44.44 9.88 37.26
N TYR A 136 -44.67 10.19 35.98
CA TYR A 136 -45.81 11.01 35.56
C TYR A 136 -47.16 10.34 35.88
N TYR A 137 -47.30 9.05 35.59
CA TYR A 137 -48.53 8.31 35.90
C TYR A 137 -48.73 8.09 37.41
N THR A 138 -47.66 7.81 38.15
CA THR A 138 -47.72 7.64 39.62
C THR A 138 -48.11 8.96 40.32
N THR A 139 -47.52 10.08 39.91
CA THR A 139 -47.90 11.39 40.48
C THR A 139 -49.32 11.83 40.09
N ALA A 140 -49.79 11.48 38.88
CA ALA A 140 -51.17 11.73 38.46
C ALA A 140 -52.18 10.89 39.27
N THR A 141 -51.87 9.63 39.53
CA THR A 141 -52.73 8.72 40.33
C THR A 141 -52.73 9.10 41.81
N GLU A 142 -51.59 9.44 42.40
CA GLU A 142 -51.52 9.92 43.79
C GLU A 142 -52.31 11.22 43.99
N LYS A 143 -52.29 12.14 43.01
CA LYS A 143 -53.12 13.35 43.06
C LYS A 143 -54.62 13.03 43.00
N ALA A 144 -55.03 12.08 42.16
CA ALA A 144 -56.43 11.64 42.06
C ALA A 144 -56.90 10.98 43.38
N VAL A 145 -56.09 10.08 43.96
CA VAL A 145 -56.40 9.40 45.23
C VAL A 145 -56.51 10.39 46.40
N ARG A 146 -55.61 11.37 46.49
CA ARG A 146 -55.69 12.41 47.54
C ARG A 146 -56.96 13.25 47.43
N GLN A 147 -57.40 13.59 46.23
CA GLN A 147 -58.68 14.30 46.03
C GLN A 147 -59.90 13.48 46.45
N GLU A 148 -59.81 12.16 46.37
CA GLU A 148 -60.89 11.24 46.75
C GLU A 148 -60.93 10.97 48.27
N THR A 149 -59.76 10.88 48.94
CA THR A 149 -59.68 10.72 50.40
C THR A 149 -60.15 11.95 51.21
N VAL A 150 -60.13 13.15 50.61
CA VAL A 150 -60.65 14.38 51.25
C VAL A 150 -62.19 14.44 51.24
N LYS A 151 -62.88 13.53 50.51
CA LYS A 151 -64.35 13.54 50.37
C LYS A 151 -65.12 12.55 51.25
N LYS A 152 -64.49 11.74 52.12
CA LYS A 152 -65.21 10.70 52.91
C LYS A 152 -65.27 11.02 54.42
N PRO A 153 -66.47 11.20 55.04
CA PRO A 153 -66.58 11.49 56.47
C PRO A 153 -66.52 10.23 57.34
N ILE A 154 -65.90 10.35 58.52
CA ILE A 154 -65.75 9.30 59.54
C ILE A 154 -67.02 9.27 60.41
N SER A 155 -67.72 8.13 60.45
CA SER A 155 -68.84 7.87 61.35
C SER A 155 -68.34 7.35 62.70
N HIS A 156 -68.71 8.01 63.80
CA HIS A 156 -68.60 7.45 65.15
C HIS A 156 -69.99 7.04 65.66
N ASN A 157 -70.09 5.80 66.13
CA ASN A 157 -71.23 5.22 66.83
C ASN A 157 -71.26 5.70 68.29
N GLU A 158 -72.46 5.84 68.86
CA GLU A 158 -72.67 5.73 70.31
C GLU A 158 -73.97 4.95 70.60
N GLU A 159 -73.83 4.00 71.51
CA GLU A 159 -74.84 3.09 72.09
C GLU A 159 -75.85 3.80 72.99
N THR A 160 -77.04 3.20 73.14
CA THR A 160 -77.74 2.89 74.41
C THR A 160 -79.07 2.21 74.06
N GLY A 161 -79.32 0.97 74.50
CA GLY A 161 -80.12 0.63 75.71
C GLY A 161 -81.63 0.81 75.44
N SER A 162 -82.59 -0.05 75.78
CA SER A 162 -82.74 -1.15 76.75
C SER A 162 -84.10 -1.84 76.46
N GLU A 163 -84.26 -3.10 76.91
CA GLU A 163 -85.48 -3.78 77.45
C GLU A 163 -86.84 -3.61 76.73
N ILE A 164 -87.66 -4.63 76.46
CA ILE A 164 -88.04 -5.87 77.19
C ILE A 164 -88.35 -6.97 76.15
#